data_AF-A0AAV0YB85-F1
#
_entry.id   AF-A0AAV0YB85-F1
#
_cell.length_a   1.000
_cell.length_b   1.000
_cell.length_c   1.000
_cell.angle_alpha   90.00
_cell.angle_beta   90.00
_cell.angle_gamma   90.00
#
_symmetry.space_group_name_H-M   'P 1'
#
loop_
_entity.id
_entity.type
_entity.pdbx_description
1 polymer ?
#
loop_
_entity_poly.entity_id
_entity_poly.type
_entity_poly.pdbx_seq_one_letter_code
_entity_poly.pdbx_strand_id
1 'polypeptide(L)'
;MKQVLENRQNIKPIIEAIMLCGRQNMPLRGHIDWGRLHVDDNLQNNQGNFREIIRYRAQGDDVLRSILESERKVKYLSNTSQNAIIDSCNSVLLS
;
A
#
# COMPACT_ATOMS: atom_id res chain seq x y z
N MET A 1 -11.96 16.66 -12.19
CA MET A 1 -12.73 15.71 -11.36
C MET A 1 -12.30 14.25 -11.54
N LYS A 2 -12.18 13.73 -12.78
CA LYS A 2 -11.79 12.33 -13.05
C LYS A 2 -10.52 11.87 -12.32
N GLN A 3 -9.44 12.64 -12.41
CA GLN A 3 -8.15 12.28 -11.78
C GLN A 3 -8.20 12.24 -10.25
N VAL A 4 -8.99 13.11 -9.61
CA VAL A 4 -9.15 13.09 -8.14
C VAL A 4 -9.88 11.82 -7.71
N LEU A 5 -10.93 11.44 -8.44
CA LEU A 5 -11.67 10.21 -8.16
C LEU A 5 -10.78 8.98 -8.32
N GLU A 6 -9.99 8.95 -9.40
CA GLU A 6 -9.04 7.87 -9.65
C GLU A 6 -7.97 7.78 -8.55
N ASN A 7 -7.37 8.90 -8.15
CA ASN A 7 -6.41 8.92 -7.05
C ASN A 7 -7.01 8.43 -5.73
N ARG A 8 -8.27 8.79 -5.44
CA ARG A 8 -9.00 8.29 -4.26
C ARG A 8 -9.24 6.79 -4.32
N GLN A 9 -9.55 6.24 -5.50
CA GLN A 9 -9.68 4.80 -5.69
C GLN A 9 -8.32 4.10 -5.47
N ASN A 10 -7.23 4.66 -6.00
CA ASN A 10 -5.91 4.06 -5.94
C ASN A 10 -5.30 4.05 -4.53
N ILE A 11 -5.55 5.09 -3.73
CA ILE A 11 -5.00 5.19 -2.37
C ILE A 11 -5.77 4.33 -1.36
N LYS A 12 -7.05 4.02 -1.63
CA LYS A 12 -7.90 3.24 -0.73
C LYS A 12 -7.28 1.89 -0.29
N PRO A 13 -6.80 1.01 -1.19
CA PRO A 13 -6.19 -0.26 -0.78
C PRO A 13 -4.93 -0.07 0.08
N ILE A 14 -4.20 1.03 -0.12
CA ILE A 14 -2.99 1.36 0.63
C ILE A 14 -3.33 1.72 2.09
N ILE A 15 -4.34 2.56 2.27
CA ILE A 15 -4.83 2.95 3.60
C ILE A 15 -5.35 1.72 4.34
N GLU A 16 -6.13 0.87 3.66
CA GLU A 16 -6.70 -0.34 4.26
C GLU A 16 -5.61 -1.34 4.71
N ALA A 17 -4.53 -1.50 3.95
CA ALA A 17 -3.40 -2.34 4.35
C ALA A 17 -2.67 -1.79 5.59
N ILE A 18 -2.43 -0.47 5.66
CA ILE A 18 -1.81 0.16 6.83
C ILE A 18 -2.69 0.00 8.07
N MET A 19 -4.00 0.24 7.94
CA MET A 19 -4.95 0.04 9.04
C MET A 19 -5.00 -1.42 9.48
N LEU A 20 -4.95 -2.38 8.55
CA LEU A 20 -4.92 -3.81 8.89
C LEU A 20 -3.70 -4.16 9.74
N CYS A 21 -2.51 -3.70 9.35
CA CYS A 21 -1.30 -3.91 10.15
C CYS A 21 -1.43 -3.31 11.55
N GLY A 22 -1.92 -2.07 11.66
CA GLY A 22 -2.13 -1.41 12.95
C GLY A 22 -3.12 -2.18 13.85
N ARG A 23 -4.26 -2.63 13.31
CA ARG A 23 -5.29 -3.37 14.05
C ARG A 23 -4.82 -4.74 14.55
N GLN A 24 -4.02 -5.43 13.75
CA GLN A 24 -3.52 -6.77 14.07
C GLN A 24 -2.19 -6.76 14.83
N ASN A 25 -1.68 -5.57 15.17
CA ASN A 25 -0.36 -5.39 15.79
C ASN A 25 0.77 -6.06 14.97
N MET A 26 0.67 -5.99 13.64
CA MET A 26 1.69 -6.52 12.73
C MET A 26 2.69 -5.43 12.36
N PRO A 27 4.01 -5.72 12.37
CA PRO A 27 5.01 -4.78 11.87
C PRO A 27 4.73 -4.39 10.42
N LEU A 28 4.64 -3.09 10.12
CA LEU A 28 4.29 -2.64 8.77
C LEU A 28 5.40 -2.97 7.75
N ARG A 29 6.67 -2.80 8.15
CA ARG A 29 7.84 -2.78 7.26
C ARG A 29 8.75 -3.96 7.51
N GLY A 30 9.39 -4.45 6.44
CA GLY A 30 10.41 -5.50 6.47
C GLY A 30 11.80 -4.92 6.21
N HIS A 31 12.78 -5.79 5.98
CA HIS A 31 14.14 -5.38 5.66
C HIS A 31 14.23 -4.61 4.34
N ILE A 32 13.40 -4.97 3.35
CA ILE A 32 13.35 -4.30 2.04
C ILE A 32 11.93 -3.75 1.83
N ASP A 33 11.68 -2.51 2.24
CA ASP A 33 10.37 -1.86 2.14
C ASP A 33 10.22 -0.90 0.95
N TRP A 34 11.19 -0.89 0.03
CA TRP A 34 11.29 0.06 -1.09
C TRP A 34 11.34 -0.64 -2.46
N GLY A 35 11.26 0.17 -3.54
CA GLY A 35 11.36 -0.31 -4.92
C GLY A 35 10.03 -0.77 -5.53
N ARG A 36 10.10 -1.26 -6.79
CA ARG A 36 8.94 -1.75 -7.55
C ARG A 36 8.32 -2.95 -6.82
N LEU A 37 7.00 -3.05 -6.87
CA LEU A 37 6.25 -4.16 -6.31
C LEU A 37 5.58 -4.87 -7.49
N HIS A 38 6.01 -6.08 -7.79
CA HIS A 38 5.37 -6.93 -8.78
C HIS A 38 4.43 -7.90 -8.08
N VAL A 39 3.29 -8.17 -8.71
CA VAL A 39 2.22 -9.00 -8.14
C VAL A 39 2.62 -10.48 -8.12
N ASP A 40 3.31 -10.93 -9.17
CA ASP A 40 3.69 -12.34 -9.37
C ASP A 40 5.16 -12.62 -9.00
N ASP A 41 5.84 -11.70 -8.30
CA ASP A 41 7.23 -11.92 -7.89
C ASP A 41 7.31 -13.01 -6.80
N ASN A 42 8.05 -14.07 -7.09
CA ASN A 42 8.50 -15.06 -6.10
C ASN A 42 9.73 -14.50 -5.37
N LEU A 43 9.50 -13.60 -4.40
CA LEU A 43 10.59 -12.99 -3.67
C LEU A 43 11.20 -13.95 -2.64
N GLN A 44 12.52 -14.07 -2.67
CA GLN A 44 13.29 -14.75 -1.62
C GLN A 44 13.45 -13.90 -0.34
N ASN A 45 13.22 -12.58 -0.43
CA ASN A 45 13.46 -11.63 0.67
C ASN A 45 12.16 -11.04 1.22
N ASN A 46 12.08 -10.94 2.56
CA ASN A 46 10.94 -10.36 3.26
C ASN A 46 10.83 -8.83 3.00
N GLN A 47 9.78 -8.42 2.27
CA GLN A 47 9.50 -7.02 1.97
C GLN A 47 8.57 -6.31 2.98
N GLY A 48 8.16 -7.01 4.04
CA GLY A 48 7.29 -6.49 5.09
C GLY A 48 5.80 -6.72 4.82
N ASN A 49 5.03 -6.78 5.90
CA ASN A 49 3.61 -7.15 5.86
C ASN A 49 2.78 -6.21 4.97
N PHE A 50 3.07 -4.91 4.96
CA PHE A 50 2.38 -3.97 4.08
C PHE A 50 2.48 -4.38 2.60
N ARG A 51 3.69 -4.68 2.12
CA ARG A 51 3.93 -5.02 0.72
C ARG A 51 3.33 -6.38 0.35
N GLU A 52 3.40 -7.34 1.27
CA GLU A 52 2.79 -8.67 1.10
C GLU A 52 1.26 -8.60 1.06
N ILE A 53 0.62 -7.79 1.92
CA ILE A 53 -0.83 -7.58 1.90
C ILE A 53 -1.27 -6.94 0.58
N ILE A 54 -0.54 -5.93 0.10
CA ILE A 54 -0.85 -5.29 -1.18
C ILE A 54 -0.71 -6.28 -2.33
N ARG A 55 0.34 -7.11 -2.34
CA ARG A 55 0.53 -8.16 -3.34
C ARG A 55 -0.63 -9.15 -3.32
N TYR A 56 -0.93 -9.70 -2.15
CA TYR A 56 -2.01 -10.65 -1.97
C TYR A 56 -3.35 -10.09 -2.46
N ARG A 57 -3.68 -8.86 -2.08
CA ARG A 57 -4.91 -8.21 -2.53
C ARG A 57 -4.95 -8.04 -4.05
N ALA A 58 -3.84 -7.67 -4.67
CA ALA A 58 -3.76 -7.48 -6.12
C ALA A 58 -3.98 -8.78 -6.92
N GLN A 59 -3.90 -9.97 -6.30
CA GLN A 59 -4.22 -11.23 -6.96
C GLN A 59 -5.74 -11.36 -7.27
N GLY A 60 -6.61 -10.63 -6.56
CA GLY A 60 -8.07 -10.63 -6.77
C GLY A 60 -8.66 -9.24 -7.05
N ASP A 61 -7.83 -8.21 -7.18
CA ASP A 61 -8.23 -6.83 -7.44
C ASP A 61 -7.53 -6.33 -8.72
N ASP A 62 -8.20 -6.52 -9.86
CA ASP A 62 -7.66 -6.18 -11.18
C ASP A 62 -7.30 -4.69 -11.32
N VAL A 63 -8.02 -3.82 -10.61
CA VAL A 63 -7.76 -2.38 -10.61
C VAL A 63 -6.45 -2.10 -9.89
N LEU A 64 -6.28 -2.63 -8.67
CA LEU A 64 -5.03 -2.52 -7.94
C LEU A 64 -3.86 -3.14 -8.71
N ARG A 65 -4.04 -4.33 -9.28
CA ARG A 65 -3.04 -5.00 -10.12
C ARG A 65 -2.58 -4.12 -11.27
N SER A 66 -3.51 -3.58 -12.05
CA SER A 66 -3.22 -2.68 -13.16
C SER A 66 -2.42 -1.46 -12.72
N ILE A 67 -2.75 -0.86 -11.56
CA ILE A 67 -2.00 0.27 -10.99
C ILE A 67 -0.57 -0.14 -10.62
N LEU A 68 -0.40 -1.28 -9.96
CA LEU A 68 0.91 -1.78 -9.53
C LEU A 68 1.83 -2.11 -10.71
N GLU A 69 1.27 -2.67 -11.78
CA GLU A 69 2.03 -3.05 -12.98
C GLU A 69 2.30 -1.85 -13.90
N SER A 70 1.47 -0.81 -13.87
CA SER A 70 1.60 0.38 -14.71
C SER A 70 2.92 1.15 -14.52
N GLU A 71 3.29 1.94 -15.52
CA GLU A 71 4.44 2.88 -15.50
C GLU A 71 4.14 4.18 -14.72
N ARG A 72 3.04 4.23 -13.96
CA ARG A 72 2.66 5.42 -13.19
C ARG A 72 3.66 5.65 -12.07
N LYS A 73 4.07 6.92 -11.91
CA LYS A 73 4.97 7.35 -10.83
C LYS A 73 4.34 7.24 -9.44
N VAL A 74 3.03 7.49 -9.33
CA VAL A 74 2.35 7.58 -8.03
C VAL A 74 1.55 6.30 -7.75
N LYS A 75 2.06 5.49 -6.81
CA LYS A 75 1.41 4.24 -6.34
C LYS A 75 1.15 4.25 -4.83
N TYR A 76 1.55 5.32 -4.13
CA TYR A 76 1.42 5.49 -2.67
C TYR A 76 2.10 4.39 -1.83
N LEU A 77 3.05 3.64 -2.40
CA LEU A 77 3.77 2.57 -1.70
C LEU A 77 4.99 3.06 -0.90
N SER A 78 5.45 4.29 -1.13
CA SER A 78 6.68 4.80 -0.53
C SER A 78 6.56 4.93 1.00
N ASN A 79 7.70 4.83 1.68
CA ASN A 79 7.81 5.13 3.10
C ASN A 79 7.20 6.50 3.49
N THR A 80 7.36 7.52 2.64
CA THR A 80 6.75 8.85 2.82
C THR A 80 5.23 8.78 2.79
N SER A 81 4.66 8.05 1.81
CA SER A 81 3.21 7.89 1.69
C SER A 81 2.65 7.12 2.90
N GLN A 82 3.34 6.06 3.31
CA GLN A 82 2.96 5.27 4.48
C GLN A 82 2.94 6.12 5.74
N ASN A 83 4.00 6.91 6.00
CA ASN A 83 4.06 7.78 7.17
C ASN A 83 2.95 8.84 7.15
N ALA A 84 2.71 9.50 6.01
CA ALA A 84 1.64 10.49 5.91
C ALA A 84 0.25 9.89 6.18
N ILE A 85 0.01 8.64 5.78
CA ILE A 85 -1.24 7.92 6.08
C ILE A 85 -1.32 7.61 7.59
N ILE A 86 -0.23 7.15 8.22
CA ILE A 86 -0.18 6.90 9.67
C ILE A 86 -0.50 8.18 10.46
N ASP A 87 0.13 9.29 10.11
CA ASP A 87 -0.10 10.59 10.76
C ASP A 87 -1.54 11.07 10.58
N SER A 88 -2.11 10.83 9.40
CA SER A 88 -3.53 11.13 9.12
C SER A 88 -4.46 10.26 9.97
N CYS A 89 -4.17 8.97 10.10
CA CYS A 89 -4.92 8.07 10.97
C CYS A 89 -4.85 8.53 12.44
N ASN A 90 -3.65 8.88 12.93
CA ASN A 90 -3.46 9.41 14.28
C ASN A 90 -4.29 10.68 14.51
N SER A 91 -4.29 11.61 13.55
CA SER A 91 -5.05 12.86 13.64
C SER A 91 -6.57 12.62 13.75
N VAL A 92 -7.10 11.63 13.03
CA VAL A 92 -8.53 11.24 13.09
C VAL A 92 -8.88 10.51 14.39
N LEU A 93 -7.94 9.75 14.97
CA LEU A 93 -8.16 9.05 16.22
C LEU A 93 -8.14 9.97 17.45
N LEU A 94 -7.41 11.09 17.36
CA LEU A 94 -7.26 12.07 18.43
C LEU A 94 -8.23 13.26 18.33
N SER A 95 -9.05 13.32 17.28
CA SER A 95 -10.09 14.34 17.08
C SER A 95 -11.36 14.00 17.84
#